data_AF-A0A2R6C005-F1
#
_entry.id   AF-A0A2R6C005-F1
#
_cell.length_a   1.000
_cell.length_b   1.000
_cell.length_c   1.000
_cell.angle_alpha   90.00
_cell.angle_beta   90.00
_cell.angle_gamma   90.00
#
_symmetry.space_group_name_H-M   'P 1'
#
loop_
_entity.id
_entity.type
_entity.pdbx_description
1 polymer ?
#
loop_
_entity_poly.entity_id
_entity_poly.type
_entity_poly.pdbx_seq_one_letter_code
_entity_poly.pdbx_strand_id
1 'polypeptide(L)'
;MQLNVRINRDAEVLSYDFKEIFEGFEKVEAVRRIFGDKTDEVLSRTKVVLFPRKGYLAVDDENGYILVSKPYLKTADERYIYLDVIHELVHVRQFLEGKNLFDERYSYVDRPTEVEAYRLTVEEARRIGMDDKQIAEYLYVEWITQEEYQRLLHTLGVNMDGVSKSSGTRRRGGWLRQSSHRLAAFNVDLAAIQHAE
;
A
#
# COMPACT_ATOMS: atom_id res chain seq x y z
N MET A 1 -14.07 4.49 15.64
CA MET A 1 -12.70 4.12 16.08
C MET A 1 -11.72 5.09 15.45
N GLN A 2 -10.75 5.59 16.21
CA GLN A 2 -9.78 6.57 15.76
C GLN A 2 -8.44 5.86 15.52
N LEU A 3 -7.82 6.07 14.36
CA LEU A 3 -6.56 5.42 13.98
C LEU A 3 -5.34 6.02 14.72
N ASN A 4 -5.53 7.13 15.45
CA ASN A 4 -4.49 7.84 16.21
C ASN A 4 -3.25 8.22 15.38
N VAL A 5 -3.43 8.41 14.07
CA VAL A 5 -2.43 8.93 13.14
C VAL A 5 -2.96 10.19 12.46
N ARG A 6 -2.05 11.00 11.91
CA ARG A 6 -2.39 12.13 11.04
C ARG A 6 -1.73 11.92 9.68
N ILE A 7 -2.53 12.06 8.62
CA ILE A 7 -2.08 11.97 7.24
C ILE A 7 -2.17 13.37 6.63
N ASN A 8 -1.03 13.95 6.26
CA ASN A 8 -0.97 15.27 5.62
C ASN A 8 -1.41 15.17 4.16
N ARG A 9 -2.71 15.35 3.90
CA ARG A 9 -3.30 15.24 2.56
C ARG A 9 -2.99 16.42 1.65
N ASP A 10 -2.51 17.53 2.19
CA ASP A 10 -2.37 18.80 1.47
C ASP A 10 -0.94 19.09 1.01
N ALA A 11 0.06 18.30 1.45
CA ALA A 11 1.47 18.44 1.07
C ALA A 11 1.72 18.59 -0.45
N GLU A 12 2.59 19.50 -0.84
CA GLU A 12 2.96 19.73 -2.24
C GLU A 12 3.75 18.55 -2.83
N VAL A 13 3.84 18.48 -4.16
CA VAL A 13 4.55 17.40 -4.88
C VAL A 13 6.06 17.59 -4.71
N LEU A 14 6.61 17.03 -3.63
CA LEU A 14 8.02 17.09 -3.21
C LEU A 14 8.41 15.80 -2.47
N SER A 15 9.64 15.76 -1.95
CA SER A 15 10.14 14.73 -1.04
C SER A 15 10.10 15.21 0.41
N TYR A 16 9.68 14.35 1.33
CA TYR A 16 9.49 14.63 2.76
C TYR A 16 10.06 13.52 3.62
N ASP A 17 10.36 13.82 4.88
CA ASP A 17 10.50 12.78 5.89
C ASP A 17 9.16 12.09 6.11
N PHE A 18 9.20 10.79 6.40
CA PHE A 18 8.00 9.98 6.62
C PHE A 18 7.01 10.63 7.59
N LYS A 19 7.50 11.17 8.72
CA LYS A 19 6.67 11.77 9.78
C LYS A 19 6.03 13.10 9.40
N GLU A 20 6.50 13.78 8.35
CA GLU A 20 5.85 15.00 7.84
C GLU A 20 4.57 14.70 7.06
N ILE A 21 4.47 13.49 6.50
CA ILE A 21 3.29 13.02 5.76
C ILE A 21 2.43 12.08 6.61
N PHE A 22 3.06 11.17 7.36
CA PHE A 22 2.42 10.09 8.10
C PHE A 22 2.84 10.13 9.58
N GLU A 23 2.20 10.99 10.35
CA GLU A 23 2.51 11.18 11.78
C GLU A 23 1.77 10.16 12.65
N GLY A 24 2.46 9.62 13.66
CA GLY A 24 1.89 8.73 14.69
C GLY A 24 2.03 7.24 14.39
N PHE A 25 2.48 6.88 13.18
CA PHE A 25 2.71 5.48 12.80
C PHE A 25 3.81 4.80 13.64
N GLU A 26 4.74 5.56 14.23
CA GLU A 26 5.75 5.02 15.15
C GLU A 26 5.15 4.41 16.43
N LYS A 27 3.90 4.76 16.74
CA LYS A 27 3.14 4.25 17.90
C LYS A 27 2.16 3.14 17.51
N VAL A 28 1.98 2.87 16.23
CA VAL A 28 1.08 1.82 15.75
C VAL A 28 1.71 0.45 16.03
N GLU A 29 0.97 -0.42 16.72
CA GLU A 29 1.44 -1.74 17.13
C GLU A 29 1.92 -2.58 15.93
N ALA A 30 1.16 -2.60 14.82
CA ALA A 30 1.57 -3.29 13.60
C ALA A 30 2.91 -2.79 13.06
N VAL A 31 3.15 -1.47 13.06
CA VAL A 31 4.42 -0.88 12.61
C VAL A 31 5.58 -1.25 13.55
N ARG A 32 5.33 -1.27 14.87
CA ARG A 32 6.32 -1.74 15.85
C ARG A 32 6.63 -3.22 15.68
N ARG A 33 5.64 -4.04 15.31
CA ARG A 33 5.86 -5.47 15.00
C ARG A 33 6.70 -5.67 13.72
N ILE A 34 6.62 -4.76 12.75
CA ILE A 34 7.42 -4.84 11.52
C ILE A 34 8.91 -4.64 11.85
N PHE A 35 9.28 -3.56 12.54
CA PHE A 35 10.70 -3.18 12.71
C PHE A 35 11.28 -3.43 14.11
N GLY A 36 10.46 -3.77 15.11
CA GLY A 36 10.87 -3.92 16.49
C GLY A 36 11.47 -2.65 17.08
N ASP A 37 12.58 -2.79 17.81
CA ASP A 37 13.27 -1.65 18.46
C ASP A 37 13.84 -0.63 17.44
N LYS A 38 13.91 -0.99 16.16
CA LYS A 38 14.39 -0.12 15.08
C LYS A 38 13.31 0.76 14.47
N THR A 39 12.05 0.66 14.89
CA THR A 39 10.94 1.41 14.27
C THR A 39 11.23 2.90 14.15
N ASP A 40 11.63 3.56 15.24
CA ASP A 40 11.89 5.00 15.23
C ASP A 40 13.06 5.37 14.32
N GLU A 41 14.12 4.56 14.31
CA GLU A 41 15.29 4.76 13.43
C GLU A 41 14.89 4.64 11.95
N VAL A 42 14.20 3.56 11.58
CA VAL A 42 13.80 3.31 10.18
C VAL A 42 12.88 4.42 9.71
N LEU A 43 11.82 4.75 10.47
CA LEU A 43 10.87 5.80 10.08
C LEU A 43 11.52 7.18 9.99
N SER A 44 12.57 7.47 10.79
CA SER A 44 13.30 8.74 10.68
C SER A 44 14.15 8.86 9.41
N ARG A 45 14.44 7.74 8.74
CA ARG A 45 15.29 7.68 7.54
C ARG A 45 14.50 7.43 6.26
N THR A 46 13.29 6.88 6.36
CA THR A 46 12.40 6.68 5.22
C THR A 46 11.89 8.01 4.69
N LYS A 47 12.08 8.24 3.38
CA LYS A 47 11.50 9.38 2.67
C LYS A 47 10.17 9.00 2.03
N VAL A 48 9.31 10.00 1.87
CA VAL A 48 8.05 9.94 1.14
C VAL A 48 8.12 10.89 -0.03
N VAL A 49 8.01 10.37 -1.25
CA VAL A 49 8.06 11.17 -2.48
C VAL A 49 6.66 11.25 -3.08
N LEU A 50 6.09 12.46 -3.11
CA LEU A 50 4.78 12.69 -3.72
C LEU A 50 4.94 12.90 -5.22
N PHE A 51 4.12 12.22 -6.03
CA PHE A 51 4.10 12.40 -7.49
C PHE A 51 2.71 12.79 -8.01
N PRO A 52 2.61 13.57 -9.11
CA PRO A 52 1.34 14.19 -9.51
C PRO A 52 0.40 13.27 -10.30
N ARG A 53 0.87 12.08 -10.70
CA ARG A 53 0.10 11.13 -11.53
C ARG A 53 -0.84 10.29 -10.67
N LYS A 54 -1.92 9.80 -11.28
CA LYS A 54 -2.80 8.79 -10.66
C LYS A 54 -2.00 7.50 -10.42
N GLY A 55 -2.28 6.85 -9.31
CA GLY A 55 -1.63 5.62 -8.86
C GLY A 55 -1.97 5.38 -7.40
N TYR A 56 -1.14 4.59 -6.73
CA TYR A 56 -1.29 4.24 -5.32
C TYR A 56 0.00 4.59 -4.57
N LEU A 57 0.32 3.81 -3.53
CA LEU A 57 1.61 3.83 -2.86
C LEU A 57 2.49 2.71 -3.44
N ALA A 58 3.80 2.86 -3.31
CA ALA A 58 4.79 1.81 -3.59
C ALA A 58 6.11 2.11 -2.87
N VAL A 59 6.96 1.11 -2.76
CA VAL A 59 8.37 1.27 -2.41
C VAL A 59 9.23 1.24 -3.67
N ASP A 60 10.11 2.22 -3.79
CA ASP A 60 11.20 2.27 -4.76
C ASP A 60 12.27 1.24 -4.39
N ASP A 61 12.62 0.34 -5.31
CA ASP A 61 13.56 -0.76 -5.11
C ASP A 61 15.04 -0.39 -5.29
N GLU A 62 15.34 0.87 -5.59
CA GLU A 62 16.71 1.40 -5.61
C GLU A 62 17.09 2.04 -4.26
N ASN A 63 16.15 2.77 -3.64
CA ASN A 63 16.42 3.57 -2.45
C ASN A 63 15.52 3.30 -1.23
N GLY A 64 14.45 2.51 -1.39
CA GLY A 64 13.54 2.16 -0.30
C GLY A 64 12.60 3.30 0.12
N TYR A 65 12.44 4.34 -0.69
CA TYR A 65 11.51 5.44 -0.44
C TYR A 65 10.09 5.03 -0.78
N ILE A 66 9.13 5.62 -0.07
CA ILE A 66 7.70 5.41 -0.34
C ILE A 66 7.26 6.44 -1.37
N LEU A 67 6.90 5.98 -2.56
CA LEU A 67 6.28 6.77 -3.61
C LEU A 67 4.78 6.85 -3.35
N VAL A 68 4.21 8.05 -3.37
CA VAL A 68 2.78 8.25 -3.09
C VAL A 68 2.13 9.10 -4.17
N SER A 69 1.07 8.57 -4.79
CA SER A 69 0.25 9.34 -5.72
C SER A 69 -0.47 10.48 -4.99
N LYS A 70 -0.18 11.73 -5.35
CA LYS A 70 -0.84 12.92 -4.78
C LYS A 70 -2.36 12.91 -4.99
N PRO A 71 -2.91 12.54 -6.17
CA PRO A 71 -4.35 12.35 -6.34
C PRO A 71 -4.96 11.34 -5.36
N TYR A 72 -4.28 10.21 -5.12
CA TYR A 72 -4.74 9.18 -4.19
C TYR A 72 -4.71 9.67 -2.74
N LEU A 73 -3.57 10.23 -2.30
CA LEU A 73 -3.39 10.79 -0.96
C LEU A 73 -4.50 11.80 -0.60
N LYS A 74 -4.90 12.62 -1.58
CA LYS A 74 -5.93 13.65 -1.38
C LYS A 74 -7.35 13.09 -1.23
N THR A 75 -7.68 11.97 -1.86
CA THR A 75 -9.08 11.56 -2.09
C THR A 75 -9.45 10.17 -1.57
N ALA A 76 -8.48 9.31 -1.28
CA ALA A 76 -8.74 7.96 -0.81
C ALA A 76 -9.28 7.92 0.62
N ASP A 77 -9.99 6.84 0.94
CA ASP A 77 -10.45 6.56 2.30
C ASP A 77 -9.25 6.53 3.25
N GLU A 78 -9.38 7.17 4.41
CA GLU A 78 -8.29 7.25 5.39
C GLU A 78 -7.80 5.88 5.85
N ARG A 79 -8.71 4.92 6.03
CA ARG A 79 -8.37 3.55 6.43
C ARG A 79 -7.59 2.85 5.34
N TYR A 80 -7.85 3.18 4.08
CA TYR A 80 -7.13 2.61 2.95
C TYR A 80 -5.70 3.14 2.87
N ILE A 81 -5.51 4.46 2.96
CA ILE A 81 -4.16 5.03 3.03
C ILE A 81 -3.41 4.47 4.25
N TYR A 82 -4.08 4.36 5.40
CA TYR A 82 -3.48 3.78 6.61
C TYR A 82 -2.95 2.36 6.40
N LEU A 83 -3.76 1.49 5.81
CA LEU A 83 -3.38 0.11 5.54
C LEU A 83 -2.32 0.00 4.44
N ASP A 84 -2.39 0.85 3.40
CA ASP A 84 -1.38 0.90 2.34
C ASP A 84 -0.02 1.36 2.89
N VAL A 85 0.02 2.34 3.80
CA VAL A 85 1.27 2.74 4.48
C VAL A 85 1.87 1.56 5.26
N ILE A 86 1.05 0.78 5.96
CA ILE A 86 1.53 -0.40 6.70
C ILE A 86 2.06 -1.45 5.72
N HIS A 87 1.38 -1.68 4.60
CA HIS A 87 1.83 -2.57 3.53
C HIS A 87 3.20 -2.13 2.99
N GLU A 88 3.36 -0.86 2.62
CA GLU A 88 4.62 -0.33 2.12
C GLU A 88 5.73 -0.38 3.18
N LEU A 89 5.44 -0.21 4.47
CA LEU A 89 6.44 -0.37 5.51
C LEU A 89 6.95 -1.81 5.63
N VAL A 90 6.14 -2.81 5.30
CA VAL A 90 6.64 -4.19 5.14
C VAL A 90 7.63 -4.24 3.98
N HIS A 91 7.32 -3.61 2.84
CA HIS A 91 8.25 -3.53 1.70
C HIS A 91 9.54 -2.77 2.02
N VAL A 92 9.48 -1.68 2.79
CA VAL A 92 10.68 -0.97 3.29
C VAL A 92 11.55 -1.93 4.09
N ARG A 93 10.97 -2.71 5.02
CA ARG A 93 11.73 -3.73 5.75
C ARG A 93 12.35 -4.77 4.80
N GLN A 94 11.56 -5.30 3.88
CA GLN A 94 12.02 -6.31 2.93
C GLN A 94 13.16 -5.79 2.04
N PHE A 95 13.10 -4.52 1.63
CA PHE A 95 14.18 -3.83 0.92
C PHE A 95 15.45 -3.74 1.78
N LEU A 96 15.33 -3.34 3.05
CA LEU A 96 16.46 -3.29 3.99
C LEU A 96 17.06 -4.69 4.27
N GLU A 97 16.25 -5.75 4.13
CA GLU A 97 16.69 -7.15 4.20
C GLU A 97 17.33 -7.65 2.89
N GLY A 98 17.34 -6.84 1.82
CA GLY A 98 17.90 -7.18 0.51
C GLY A 98 17.01 -8.12 -0.33
N LYS A 99 15.70 -8.16 -0.05
CA LYS A 99 14.76 -9.00 -0.83
C LYS A 99 14.44 -8.35 -2.18
N ASN A 100 14.27 -9.18 -3.21
CA ASN A 100 13.75 -8.73 -4.49
C ASN A 100 12.24 -8.49 -4.38
N LEU A 101 11.83 -7.22 -4.33
CA LEU A 101 10.42 -6.84 -4.22
C LEU A 101 9.62 -7.19 -5.48
N PHE A 102 10.27 -7.25 -6.64
CA PHE A 102 9.65 -7.42 -7.95
C PHE A 102 10.00 -8.74 -8.65
N ASP A 103 10.18 -9.81 -7.87
CA ASP A 103 10.49 -11.14 -8.43
C ASP A 103 9.43 -11.61 -9.44
N GLU A 104 9.78 -11.55 -10.73
CA GLU A 104 8.91 -11.86 -11.87
C GLU A 104 8.65 -13.36 -12.04
N ARG A 105 9.34 -14.22 -11.26
CA ARG A 105 9.07 -15.67 -11.26
C ARG A 105 7.70 -16.01 -10.69
N TYR A 106 7.11 -15.09 -9.93
CA TYR A 106 5.80 -15.23 -9.31
C TYR A 106 4.82 -14.21 -9.90
N SER A 107 3.54 -14.58 -9.96
CA SER A 107 2.48 -13.59 -10.16
C SER A 107 2.44 -12.63 -8.97
N TYR A 108 1.86 -11.44 -9.16
CA TYR A 108 1.73 -10.44 -8.09
C TYR A 108 1.14 -11.03 -6.80
N VAL A 109 0.03 -11.77 -6.90
CA VAL A 109 -0.69 -12.31 -5.74
C VAL A 109 0.01 -13.51 -5.09
N ASP A 110 0.95 -14.14 -5.79
CA ASP A 110 1.67 -15.33 -5.33
C ASP A 110 3.11 -14.97 -4.88
N ARG A 111 3.54 -13.71 -5.05
CA ARG A 111 4.89 -13.27 -4.69
C ARG A 111 5.06 -13.32 -3.17
N PRO A 112 6.12 -13.98 -2.64
CA PRO A 112 6.32 -14.11 -1.20
C PRO A 112 6.35 -12.77 -0.45
N THR A 113 6.90 -11.72 -1.06
CA THR A 113 6.97 -10.37 -0.47
C THR A 113 5.59 -9.73 -0.35
N GLU A 114 4.76 -9.81 -1.40
CA GLU A 114 3.37 -9.31 -1.43
C GLU A 114 2.48 -10.07 -0.44
N VAL A 115 2.59 -11.41 -0.41
CA VAL A 115 1.82 -12.26 0.52
C VAL A 115 2.17 -11.93 1.97
N GLU A 116 3.44 -11.73 2.28
CA GLU A 116 3.88 -11.29 3.62
C GLU A 116 3.33 -9.90 3.97
N ALA A 117 3.42 -8.94 3.05
CA ALA A 117 2.92 -7.58 3.25
C ALA A 117 1.41 -7.57 3.49
N TYR A 118 0.63 -8.20 2.62
CA TYR A 118 -0.82 -8.29 2.79
C TYR A 118 -1.24 -9.06 4.04
N ARG A 119 -0.51 -10.10 4.46
CA ARG A 119 -0.85 -10.83 5.70
C ARG A 119 -0.82 -9.91 6.91
N LEU A 120 0.24 -9.11 7.06
CA LEU A 120 0.35 -8.16 8.16
C LEU A 120 -0.69 -7.03 8.04
N THR A 121 -0.98 -6.57 6.83
CA THR A 121 -2.04 -5.59 6.59
C THR A 121 -3.43 -6.13 6.93
N VAL A 122 -3.73 -7.39 6.63
CA VAL A 122 -5.01 -8.04 6.98
C VAL A 122 -5.13 -8.25 8.49
N GLU A 123 -4.06 -8.65 9.17
CA GLU A 123 -4.04 -8.71 10.64
C GLU A 123 -4.38 -7.35 11.25
N GLU A 124 -3.78 -6.28 10.73
CA GLU A 124 -4.06 -4.93 11.18
C GLU A 124 -5.49 -4.50 10.86
N ALA A 125 -5.97 -4.77 9.65
CA ALA A 125 -7.34 -4.47 9.23
C ALA A 125 -8.36 -5.09 10.19
N ARG A 126 -8.15 -6.35 10.59
CA ARG A 126 -8.97 -7.04 11.60
C ARG A 126 -8.84 -6.41 12.98
N ARG A 127 -7.63 -6.04 13.41
CA ARG A 127 -7.39 -5.35 14.69
C ARG A 127 -8.14 -4.03 14.77
N ILE A 128 -8.23 -3.30 13.66
CA ILE A 128 -9.00 -2.06 13.54
C ILE A 128 -10.49 -2.29 13.22
N GLY A 129 -10.98 -3.54 13.37
CA GLY A 129 -12.40 -3.87 13.31
C GLY A 129 -12.99 -3.95 11.90
N MET A 130 -12.19 -4.14 10.86
CA MET A 130 -12.71 -4.45 9.53
C MET A 130 -13.18 -5.91 9.46
N ASP A 131 -14.35 -6.12 8.85
CA ASP A 131 -14.85 -7.45 8.53
C ASP A 131 -14.23 -8.00 7.23
N ASP A 132 -14.39 -9.29 6.96
CA ASP A 132 -13.81 -9.93 5.77
C ASP A 132 -14.34 -9.32 4.46
N LYS A 133 -15.55 -8.74 4.44
CA LYS A 133 -16.09 -8.04 3.25
C LYS A 133 -15.29 -6.77 2.98
N GLN A 134 -15.08 -5.95 4.00
CA GLN A 134 -14.32 -4.71 3.91
C GLN A 134 -12.84 -5.00 3.58
N ILE A 135 -12.28 -6.07 4.13
CA ILE A 135 -10.92 -6.51 3.82
C ILE A 135 -10.83 -6.97 2.37
N ALA A 136 -11.80 -7.75 1.88
CA ALA A 136 -11.83 -8.15 0.49
C ALA A 136 -11.92 -6.93 -0.45
N GLU A 137 -12.81 -5.96 -0.15
CA GLU A 137 -12.90 -4.69 -0.89
C GLU A 137 -11.58 -3.91 -0.90
N TYR A 138 -10.80 -3.97 0.19
CA TYR A 138 -9.46 -3.39 0.27
C TYR A 138 -8.44 -4.12 -0.62
N LEU A 139 -8.43 -5.46 -0.58
CA LEU A 139 -7.48 -6.31 -1.30
C LEU A 139 -7.67 -6.33 -2.83
N TYR A 140 -8.80 -5.83 -3.32
CA TYR A 140 -9.05 -5.74 -4.77
C TYR A 140 -8.22 -4.61 -5.39
N VAL A 141 -7.43 -4.95 -6.42
CA VAL A 141 -6.67 -4.02 -7.25
C VAL A 141 -6.99 -4.25 -8.73
N GLU A 142 -6.93 -3.21 -9.57
CA GLU A 142 -7.42 -3.32 -10.95
C GLU A 142 -6.54 -4.13 -11.91
N TRP A 143 -5.30 -4.44 -11.53
CA TRP A 143 -4.32 -5.15 -12.38
C TRP A 143 -4.27 -6.66 -12.16
N ILE A 144 -5.10 -7.22 -11.28
CA ILE A 144 -5.20 -8.67 -11.07
C ILE A 144 -6.47 -9.24 -11.69
N THR A 145 -6.39 -10.48 -12.15
CA THR A 145 -7.54 -11.24 -12.63
C THR A 145 -8.48 -11.63 -11.48
N GLN A 146 -9.71 -12.04 -11.79
CA GLN A 146 -10.64 -12.53 -10.79
C GLN A 146 -10.10 -13.79 -10.11
N GLU A 147 -9.44 -14.67 -10.87
CA GLU A 147 -8.82 -15.89 -10.37
C GLU A 147 -7.66 -15.59 -9.41
N GLU A 148 -6.80 -14.63 -9.74
CA GLU A 148 -5.74 -14.13 -8.85
C GLU A 148 -6.30 -13.52 -7.57
N TYR A 149 -7.34 -12.70 -7.70
CA TYR A 149 -8.01 -12.11 -6.54
C TYR A 149 -8.58 -13.18 -5.60
N GLN A 150 -9.24 -14.22 -6.13
CA GLN A 150 -9.74 -15.33 -5.30
C GLN A 150 -8.61 -16.10 -4.61
N ARG A 151 -7.48 -16.34 -5.30
CA ARG A 151 -6.31 -16.95 -4.67
C ARG A 151 -5.74 -16.09 -3.55
N LEU A 152 -5.66 -14.77 -3.74
CA LEU A 152 -5.20 -13.83 -2.73
C LEU A 152 -6.07 -13.90 -1.47
N LEU A 153 -7.40 -13.81 -1.63
CA LEU A 153 -8.35 -13.92 -0.51
C LEU A 153 -8.19 -15.25 0.25
N HIS A 154 -8.10 -16.36 -0.48
CA HIS A 154 -7.92 -17.68 0.11
C HIS A 154 -6.59 -17.78 0.88
N THR A 155 -5.48 -17.32 0.29
CA THR A 155 -4.14 -17.32 0.91
C THR A 155 -4.09 -16.48 2.20
N LEU A 156 -4.89 -15.41 2.27
CA LEU A 156 -4.98 -14.51 3.43
C LEU A 156 -6.08 -14.91 4.42
N GLY A 157 -6.83 -15.98 4.13
CA GLY A 157 -7.93 -16.47 4.97
C GLY A 157 -9.06 -15.45 5.12
N VAL A 158 -9.37 -14.70 4.06
CA VAL A 158 -10.46 -13.71 4.01
C VAL A 158 -11.68 -14.37 3.38
N ASN A 159 -12.72 -14.62 4.17
CA ASN A 159 -13.89 -15.39 3.75
C ASN A 159 -14.99 -14.47 3.19
N MET A 160 -15.42 -14.74 1.96
CA MET A 160 -16.54 -14.05 1.32
C MET A 160 -17.88 -14.76 1.51
N ASP A 161 -17.92 -15.85 2.28
CA ASP A 161 -19.13 -16.61 2.56
C ASP A 161 -20.12 -15.77 3.36
N GLY A 162 -21.25 -15.45 2.75
CA GLY A 162 -22.30 -14.59 3.32
C GLY A 162 -22.46 -13.22 2.65
N VAL A 163 -21.65 -12.89 1.64
CA VAL A 163 -21.79 -11.64 0.86
C VAL A 163 -22.20 -11.96 -0.57
N SER A 164 -23.51 -11.93 -0.84
CA SER A 164 -24.02 -11.81 -2.21
C SER A 164 -23.58 -10.46 -2.80
N LYS A 165 -23.33 -10.38 -4.11
CA LYS A 165 -23.08 -9.12 -4.84
C LYS A 165 -24.23 -8.13 -4.61
N SER A 166 -24.18 -7.32 -3.56
CA SER A 166 -24.98 -6.10 -3.48
C SER A 166 -24.39 -5.14 -4.51
N SER A 167 -25.23 -4.66 -5.42
CA SER A 167 -24.98 -3.73 -6.54
C SER A 167 -24.48 -2.33 -6.13
N GLY A 168 -23.88 -2.20 -4.94
CA GLY A 168 -23.37 -0.96 -4.36
C GLY A 168 -21.98 -1.15 -3.77
N THR A 169 -21.04 -1.70 -4.53
CA THR A 169 -19.62 -1.61 -4.17
C THR A 169 -19.23 -0.13 -4.21
N ARG A 170 -18.90 0.48 -3.06
CA ARG A 170 -18.09 1.70 -3.06
C ARG A 170 -16.69 1.27 -3.48
N ARG A 171 -16.49 1.18 -4.80
CA ARG A 171 -15.20 0.89 -5.41
C ARG A 171 -14.18 1.90 -4.86
N ARG A 172 -12.97 1.43 -4.48
CA ARG A 172 -11.77 2.27 -4.45
C ARG A 172 -11.74 3.03 -5.79
N GLY A 173 -12.12 4.31 -5.77
CA GLY A 173 -12.38 5.20 -6.93
C GLY A 173 -12.44 4.55 -8.32
N GLY A 174 -13.52 3.87 -8.69
CA GLY A 174 -13.62 3.26 -10.03
C GLY A 174 -13.99 4.25 -11.12
N TRP A 175 -13.38 4.16 -12.32
CA TRP A 175 -14.09 3.99 -13.61
C TRP A 175 -13.19 3.62 -14.82
N LEU A 176 -13.72 2.67 -15.61
CA LEU A 176 -13.61 2.38 -17.06
C LEU A 176 -12.27 2.00 -17.74
N ARG A 177 -12.09 0.67 -17.86
CA ARG A 177 -11.70 -0.12 -19.05
C ARG A 177 -11.22 0.67 -20.29
N GLN A 178 -9.91 0.62 -20.58
CA GLN A 178 -9.39 0.44 -21.94
C GLN A 178 -8.20 -0.53 -21.93
N SER A 179 -8.44 -1.66 -22.59
CA SER A 179 -7.57 -2.52 -23.38
C SER A 179 -6.04 -2.48 -23.18
N SER A 180 -5.54 -3.65 -22.78
CA SER A 180 -4.45 -4.40 -23.44
C SER A 180 -3.00 -3.95 -23.26
N HIS A 181 -2.29 -4.81 -22.54
CA HIS A 181 -0.86 -5.12 -22.63
C HIS A 181 0.16 -4.04 -22.23
N ARG A 182 0.98 -4.47 -21.26
CA ARG A 182 2.30 -3.96 -20.81
C ARG A 182 2.26 -3.31 -19.44
N LEU A 183 3.05 -3.89 -18.54
CA LEU A 183 3.90 -3.21 -17.55
C LEU A 183 3.76 -1.68 -17.59
N ALA A 184 2.81 -1.15 -16.82
CA ALA A 184 2.56 0.28 -16.70
C ALA A 184 2.02 0.66 -15.32
N ALA A 185 2.17 -0.20 -14.31
CA ALA A 185 1.77 0.14 -12.93
C ALA A 185 2.76 1.11 -12.27
N PHE A 186 4.02 1.15 -12.72
CA PHE A 186 5.04 2.07 -12.22
C PHE A 186 6.00 2.49 -13.34
N ASN A 187 5.51 3.17 -14.38
CA ASN A 187 6.38 4.04 -15.19
C ASN A 187 6.39 5.43 -14.55
N VAL A 188 6.93 5.49 -13.33
CA VAL A 188 7.42 6.74 -12.77
C VAL A 188 8.79 6.91 -13.41
N ASP A 189 8.87 7.82 -14.38
CA ASP A 189 10.14 8.21 -14.98
C ASP A 189 10.92 8.93 -13.88
N LEU A 190 11.69 8.17 -13.07
CA LEU A 190 12.51 8.68 -11.96
C LEU A 190 13.48 9.78 -12.42
N ALA A 191 13.84 9.76 -13.70
CA ALA A 191 14.63 10.81 -14.35
C ALA A 191 13.96 12.20 -14.33
N ALA A 192 12.63 12.28 -14.20
CA ALA A 192 11.91 13.56 -14.12
C ALA A 192 11.86 14.16 -12.70
N ILE A 193 12.29 13.42 -11.67
CA ILE A 193 12.32 13.88 -10.26
C ILE A 193 13.73 14.40 -9.88
N GLN A 194 14.77 14.13 -10.68
CA GLN A 194 16.16 14.48 -10.39
C GLN A 194 16.58 15.94 -10.72
N HIS A 195 15.66 16.85 -11.05
CA HIS A 195 16.01 18.23 -11.42
C HIS A 195 15.37 19.32 -10.54
N ALA A 196 14.99 19.01 -9.31
CA ALA A 196 14.68 20.02 -8.30
C ALA A 196 15.89 20.21 -7.35
N GLU A 197 16.95 20.84 -7.87
CA GLU A 197 17.95 21.59 -7.09
C GLU A 197 17.77 23.09 -7.35
#